data_AF-A0A0F9T2Y5-F1
#
_entry.id   AF-A0A0F9T2Y5-F1
#
_cell.length_a   1.000
_cell.length_b   1.000
_cell.length_c   1.000
_cell.angle_alpha   90.00
_cell.angle_beta   90.00
_cell.angle_gamma   90.00
#
_symmetry.space_group_name_H-M   'P 1'
#
loop_
_entity.id
_entity.type
_entity.pdbx_description
1 polymer ?
#
loop_
_entity_poly.entity_id
_entity_poly.type
_entity_poly.pdbx_seq_one_letter_code
_entity_poly.pdbx_strand_id
1 'polypeptide(L)'
;MVAINKIYKGETPLGELQQAFKTEVKGILKDAAVRMKCSIEQLKYRFDNLGRVEVQKMTAKEMVENQNKDQERKRIAGIRNRRNNG
;
A
#
# COMPACT_ATOMS: atom_id res chain seq x y z
N MET A 1 24.93 37.56 1.07
CA MET A 1 24.14 36.84 2.08
C MET A 1 23.12 35.98 1.37
N VAL A 2 23.31 34.65 1.36
CA VAL A 2 22.33 33.72 0.78
C VAL A 2 21.23 33.50 1.82
N ALA A 3 20.03 33.99 1.55
CA ALA A 3 18.89 33.72 2.42
C ALA A 3 18.56 32.22 2.35
N ILE A 4 18.93 31.49 3.39
CA ILE A 4 18.49 30.11 3.58
C ILE A 4 17.01 30.19 3.92
N ASN A 5 16.16 30.05 2.91
CA ASN A 5 14.73 29.84 3.09
C ASN A 5 14.54 28.49 3.80
N LYS A 6 14.60 28.50 5.12
CA LYS A 6 14.12 27.39 5.95
C LYS A 6 12.60 27.38 5.79
N ILE A 7 12.11 26.70 4.77
CA ILE A 7 10.70 26.32 4.65
C ILE A 7 10.41 25.51 5.92
N TYR A 8 9.55 26.06 6.78
CA TYR A 8 9.13 25.42 8.03
C TYR A 8 8.40 24.13 7.68
N LYS A 9 9.12 22.99 7.69
CA LYS A 9 8.54 21.66 7.64
C LYS A 9 7.95 21.38 9.01
N GLY A 10 6.80 21.98 9.30
CA GLY A 10 6.04 21.64 10.50
C GLY A 10 5.92 20.12 10.54
N GLU A 11 6.38 19.53 11.64
CA GLU A 11 6.04 18.15 12.01
C GLU A 11 4.53 18.04 11.88
N THR A 12 4.09 17.43 10.79
CA THR A 12 2.74 17.64 10.29
C THR A 12 1.88 16.61 11.01
N PRO A 13 0.82 17.00 11.75
CA PRO A 13 -0.12 16.06 12.38
C PRO A 13 -0.72 15.07 11.37
N LEU A 14 -0.64 15.41 10.08
CA LEU A 14 -0.98 14.54 8.96
C LEU A 14 -0.13 13.25 8.87
N GLY A 15 1.15 13.28 9.24
CA GLY A 15 2.03 12.11 9.20
C GLY A 15 1.66 11.08 10.27
N GLU A 16 1.41 11.56 11.48
CA GLU A 16 0.91 10.74 12.60
C GLU A 16 -0.47 10.16 12.29
N LEU A 17 -1.36 10.98 11.73
CA LEU A 17 -2.70 10.55 11.34
C LEU A 17 -2.67 9.50 10.22
N GLN A 18 -1.78 9.65 9.24
CA GLN A 18 -1.55 8.62 8.22
C GLN A 18 -0.99 7.32 8.82
N GLN A 19 -0.13 7.41 9.82
CA GLN A 19 0.45 6.24 10.47
C GLN A 19 -0.55 5.51 11.35
N ALA A 20 -1.39 6.25 12.09
CA ALA A 20 -2.52 5.71 12.85
C ALA A 20 -3.50 5.00 11.92
N PHE A 21 -3.89 5.65 10.82
CA PHE A 21 -4.79 5.07 9.82
C PHE A 21 -4.23 3.79 9.19
N LYS A 22 -2.94 3.78 8.80
CA LYS A 22 -2.27 2.56 8.29
C LYS A 22 -2.29 1.43 9.31
N THR A 23 -2.13 1.74 10.59
CA THR A 23 -2.12 0.75 11.67
C THR A 23 -3.51 0.14 11.85
N GLU A 24 -4.53 0.99 11.85
CA GLU A 24 -5.93 0.58 11.99
C GLU A 24 -6.39 -0.30 10.81
N VAL A 25 -6.11 0.12 9.58
CA VAL A 25 -6.41 -0.66 8.37
C VAL A 25 -5.68 -2.01 8.39
N LYS A 26 -4.41 -2.03 8.83
CA LYS A 26 -3.66 -3.28 8.98
C LYS A 26 -4.28 -4.21 10.04
N GLY A 27 -4.85 -3.66 11.11
CA GLY A 27 -5.63 -4.41 12.10
C GLY A 27 -6.86 -5.05 11.49
N ILE A 28 -7.68 -4.25 10.78
CA ILE A 28 -8.89 -4.71 10.10
C ILE A 28 -8.57 -5.85 9.11
N LEU A 29 -7.51 -5.70 8.31
CA LEU A 29 -7.09 -6.72 7.35
C LEU A 29 -6.59 -8.01 8.02
N LYS A 30 -5.87 -7.91 9.15
CA LYS A 30 -5.44 -9.07 9.93
C LYS A 30 -6.64 -9.84 10.48
N ASP A 31 -7.60 -9.14 11.06
CA ASP A 31 -8.79 -9.75 11.63
C ASP A 31 -9.64 -10.41 10.54
N ALA A 32 -9.79 -9.75 9.40
CA ALA A 32 -10.45 -10.32 8.22
C ALA A 32 -9.71 -11.57 7.70
N ALA A 33 -8.38 -11.54 7.65
CA ALA A 33 -7.55 -12.67 7.22
C ALA A 33 -7.73 -13.90 8.13
N VAL A 34 -7.78 -13.68 9.45
CA VAL A 34 -8.05 -14.74 10.43
C VAL A 34 -9.46 -15.31 10.25
N ARG A 35 -10.48 -14.46 10.13
CA ARG A 35 -11.87 -14.88 9.92
C ARG A 35 -12.06 -15.68 8.62
N MET A 36 -11.38 -15.26 7.55
CA MET A 36 -11.48 -15.88 6.23
C MET A 36 -10.46 -17.02 6.00
N LYS A 37 -9.64 -17.34 7.00
CA LYS A 37 -8.57 -18.36 6.94
C LYS A 37 -7.68 -18.21 5.70
N CYS A 38 -7.24 -16.99 5.43
CA CYS A 38 -6.40 -16.68 4.27
C CYS A 38 -5.26 -15.74 4.66
N SER A 39 -4.26 -15.59 3.79
CA SER A 39 -3.22 -14.57 3.97
C SER A 39 -3.79 -13.18 3.70
N ILE A 40 -3.23 -12.14 4.35
CA ILE A 40 -3.56 -10.74 4.09
C ILE A 40 -3.33 -10.38 2.61
N GLU A 41 -2.30 -10.97 1.99
CA GLU A 41 -1.99 -10.75 0.57
C GLU A 41 -3.04 -11.33 -0.38
N GLN A 42 -3.92 -12.20 0.13
CA GLN A 42 -5.03 -12.78 -0.63
C GLN A 42 -6.32 -11.98 -0.46
N LEU A 43 -6.30 -10.89 0.32
CA LEU A 43 -7.45 -10.04 0.55
C LEU A 43 -7.42 -8.84 -0.41
N LYS A 44 -8.58 -8.52 -0.96
CA LYS A 44 -8.86 -7.23 -1.57
C LYS A 44 -9.68 -6.40 -0.58
N TYR A 45 -9.37 -5.12 -0.49
CA TYR A 45 -10.14 -4.19 0.31
C TYR A 45 -10.50 -2.95 -0.49
N ARG A 46 -11.67 -2.40 -0.17
CA ARG A 46 -12.14 -1.14 -0.74
C ARG A 46 -12.68 -0.26 0.38
N PHE A 47 -12.38 1.03 0.29
CA PHE A 47 -13.03 2.03 1.11
C PHE A 47 -14.29 2.51 0.42
N ASP A 48 -15.40 2.51 1.14
CA ASP A 48 -16.59 3.22 0.74
C ASP A 48 -16.48 4.71 1.09
N ASN A 49 -17.32 5.55 0.50
CA ASN A 49 -17.34 7.01 0.74
C ASN A 49 -17.65 7.37 2.20
N LEU A 50 -18.19 6.41 2.96
CA LEU A 50 -18.48 6.53 4.39
C LEU A 50 -17.33 6.07 5.30
N GLY A 51 -16.15 5.78 4.73
CA GLY A 51 -14.97 5.33 5.49
C GLY A 51 -15.05 3.87 5.96
N ARG A 52 -16.01 3.09 5.46
CA ARG A 52 -16.11 1.65 5.76
C ARG A 52 -15.11 0.87 4.91
N VAL A 53 -14.43 -0.10 5.53
CA VAL A 53 -13.51 -1.01 4.84
C VAL A 53 -14.25 -2.30 4.50
N GLU A 54 -14.56 -2.48 3.23
CA GLU A 54 -15.06 -3.75 2.73
C GLU A 54 -13.88 -4.65 2.39
N VAL A 55 -13.77 -5.79 3.07
CA VAL A 55 -12.70 -6.77 2.84
C VAL A 55 -13.31 -8.02 2.24
N GLN A 56 -12.75 -8.45 1.11
CA GLN A 56 -13.14 -9.68 0.43
C GLN A 56 -11.90 -10.51 0.09
N LYS A 57 -12.09 -11.82 -0.03
CA LYS A 57 -11.03 -12.71 -0.54
C LYS A 57 -10.91 -12.53 -2.05
N MET A 58 -9.69 -12.40 -2.55
CA MET A 58 -9.44 -12.41 -3.99
C MET A 58 -9.82 -13.77 -4.58
N THR A 59 -10.41 -13.74 -5.75
CA THR A 59 -10.63 -14.93 -6.56
C THR A 59 -9.31 -15.45 -7.12
N ALA A 60 -9.24 -16.74 -7.48
CA ALA A 60 -8.03 -17.34 -8.03
C ALA A 60 -7.52 -16.61 -9.29
N LYS A 61 -8.44 -16.11 -10.14
CA LYS A 61 -8.09 -15.29 -11.32
C LYS A 61 -7.44 -13.97 -10.91
N GLU A 62 -8.01 -13.25 -9.95
CA GLU A 62 -7.46 -11.99 -9.44
C GLU A 62 -6.07 -12.19 -8.82
N MET A 63 -5.85 -13.29 -8.11
CA MET A 63 -4.55 -13.62 -7.52
C MET A 63 -3.46 -13.82 -8.58
N VAL A 64 -3.76 -14.57 -9.64
CA VAL A 64 -2.82 -14.81 -10.76
C VAL A 64 -2.52 -13.50 -11.49
N GLU A 65 -3.55 -12.67 -11.73
CA GLU A 65 -3.37 -11.37 -12.38
C GLU A 65 -2.48 -10.45 -11.53
N ASN A 66 -2.66 -10.44 -10.21
CA ASN A 66 -1.85 -9.63 -9.31
C ASN A 66 -0.37 -10.09 -9.32
N GLN A 67 -0.12 -11.40 -9.32
CA GLN A 67 1.23 -11.94 -9.46
C GLN A 67 1.90 -11.56 -10.79
N ASN A 68 1.15 -11.60 -11.89
CA ASN A 68 1.65 -11.21 -13.20
C ASN A 68 2.03 -9.72 -13.23
N LYS A 69 1.17 -8.86 -12.67
CA LYS A 69 1.47 -7.42 -12.53
C LYS A 69 2.70 -7.15 -11.68
N ASP A 70 2.88 -7.87 -10.59
CA ASP A 70 4.07 -7.74 -9.74
C ASP A 70 5.35 -8.20 -10.46
N GLN A 71 5.28 -9.28 -11.25
CA GLN A 71 6.40 -9.70 -12.10
C GLN A 71 6.74 -8.66 -13.15
N GLU A 72 5.73 -8.08 -13.81
CA GLU A 72 5.92 -7.02 -14.80
C GLU A 72 6.59 -5.78 -14.18
N ARG A 73 6.10 -5.34 -13.02
CA ARG A 73 6.71 -4.24 -12.26
C ARG A 73 8.17 -4.52 -11.92
N LYS A 74 8.49 -5.74 -11.46
CA LYS A 74 9.88 -6.16 -11.17
C LYS A 74 10.76 -6.14 -12.42
N ARG A 75 10.24 -6.60 -13.56
CA ARG A 75 10.96 -6.55 -14.85
C ARG A 75 11.25 -5.11 -15.28
N ILE A 76 10.25 -4.23 -15.23
CA ILE A 76 10.41 -2.81 -15.57
C ILE A 76 11.43 -2.14 -14.66
N ALA A 77 11.34 -2.39 -13.35
CA ALA A 77 12.30 -1.86 -12.37
C ALA A 77 13.74 -2.34 -12.66
N GLY A 78 13.91 -3.63 -12.99
CA GLY A 78 15.20 -4.18 -13.39
C GLY A 78 15.79 -3.52 -14.64
N ILE A 79 14.97 -3.27 -15.67
CA ILE A 79 15.39 -2.57 -16.89
C ILE A 79 15.80 -1.12 -16.58
N ARG A 80 14.99 -0.40 -15.78
CA ARG A 80 15.30 0.98 -15.37
C ARG A 80 16.61 1.04 -14.59
N ASN A 81 16.83 0.13 -13.65
CA ASN A 81 18.07 0.10 -12.88
C ASN A 81 19.30 -0.18 -13.75
N ARG A 82 19.18 -1.07 -14.75
CA ARG A 82 20.27 -1.29 -15.73
C ARG A 82 20.56 -0.05 -16.58
N ARG A 83 19.54 0.72 -16.97
CA ARG A 83 19.72 1.97 -17.74
C ARG A 83 20.36 3.09 -16.91
N ASN A 84 20.09 3.15 -15.61
CA ASN A 84 20.64 4.18 -14.72
C ASN A 84 22.08 3.89 -14.24
N ASN A 85 22.52 2.63 -14.31
CA ASN A 85 23.87 2.20 -13.94
C ASN A 85 24.81 2.03 -15.15
N GLY A 86 24.38 2.42 -16.35
CA GLY A 86 25.15 2.38 -17.59
C GLY A 86 25.67 3.74 -17.99
#